data_AF-A0A2V7R1N9-F1
#
_entry.id   AF-A0A2V7R1N9-F1
#
_cell.length_a   1.000
_cell.length_b   1.000
_cell.length_c   1.000
_cell.angle_alpha   90.00
_cell.angle_beta   90.00
_cell.angle_gamma   90.00
#
_symmetry.space_group_name_H-M   'P 1'
#
loop_
_entity.id
_entity.type
_entity.pdbx_description
1 polymer ?
#
loop_
_entity_poly.entity_id
_entity_poly.type
_entity_poly.pdbx_seq_one_letter_code
_entity_poly.pdbx_strand_id
1 'polypeptide(L)'
;MSPLAVRVGAGVLALLALIALRGKRWAYLVFVVLGLLYFPAQTHFRVHAPKCEQLLPTMQVLVLSLHNYAYIALFAGFYWMSWVQFRRADARGVWALLATLLVGALVEIAEGMTLTGRGHCRVRDLVPDAAGALGAALLLAVWSWLRRKPAYVRLVRPHAAAAPRAAAPTSRAAVPPRGVPPPPPRGLPGLYVPPPPPPDFSPGPSPVTPAADIAPTHEVAPREGRAGGAIAARQAVVQQLQAILGRLRAMSRRLWAFIRGRRRTIVVGGILLAVVGAGAVVILRLPAPAPVVTQPTEAPPPEPPPPPPRPLQSEAEGYYEPSYKFTVSDRRFTRLTLRPEPFVTFARTGTRDEVGCADARISPAAVHLRCEFERVGIMVTIEGQFPSRSVTSRLDAPVLNAVVTVTNTRGETLFRARESFYWHTPD
;
A
#
# COMPACT_ATOMS: atom_id res chain seq x y z
N MET A 1 -17.70 -15.58 -8.67
CA MET A 1 -16.43 -16.17 -8.18
C MET A 1 -16.68 -16.91 -6.86
N SER A 2 -15.84 -17.88 -6.48
CA SER A 2 -15.91 -18.48 -5.15
C SER A 2 -15.35 -17.53 -4.07
N PRO A 3 -15.83 -17.56 -2.82
CA PRO A 3 -15.32 -16.68 -1.75
C PRO A 3 -13.85 -16.96 -1.42
N LEU A 4 -13.37 -18.19 -1.69
CA LEU A 4 -11.98 -18.57 -1.51
C LEU A 4 -11.06 -17.86 -2.52
N ALA A 5 -11.46 -17.79 -3.81
CA ALA A 5 -10.70 -17.08 -4.84
C ALA A 5 -10.54 -15.58 -4.53
N VAL A 6 -11.61 -14.93 -4.03
CA VAL A 6 -11.55 -13.50 -3.63
C VAL A 6 -10.58 -13.29 -2.46
N ARG A 7 -10.60 -14.17 -1.45
CA ARG A 7 -9.67 -14.12 -0.30
C ARG A 7 -8.21 -14.32 -0.73
N VAL A 8 -7.95 -15.26 -1.64
CA VAL A 8 -6.59 -15.49 -2.19
C VAL A 8 -6.11 -14.28 -2.99
N GLY A 9 -6.95 -13.71 -3.86
CA GLY A 9 -6.62 -12.49 -4.63
C GLY A 9 -6.27 -11.31 -3.73
N ALA A 10 -7.07 -11.06 -2.70
CA ALA A 10 -6.81 -10.02 -1.69
C ALA A 10 -5.49 -10.26 -0.93
N GLY A 11 -5.18 -11.51 -0.56
CA GLY A 11 -3.92 -11.89 0.07
C GLY A 11 -2.69 -11.64 -0.82
N VAL A 12 -2.78 -11.97 -2.11
CA VAL A 12 -1.72 -11.71 -3.10
C VAL A 12 -1.50 -10.20 -3.30
N LEU A 13 -2.57 -9.41 -3.44
CA LEU A 13 -2.47 -7.95 -3.55
C LEU A 13 -1.88 -7.31 -2.29
N ALA A 14 -2.26 -7.77 -1.09
CA ALA A 14 -1.69 -7.30 0.17
C ALA A 14 -0.18 -7.63 0.28
N LEU A 15 0.24 -8.83 -0.12
CA LEU A 15 1.66 -9.21 -0.18
C LEU A 15 2.44 -8.34 -1.17
N LEU A 16 1.89 -8.10 -2.36
CA LEU A 16 2.50 -7.23 -3.37
C LEU A 16 2.64 -5.78 -2.87
N ALA A 17 1.61 -5.23 -2.21
CA ALA A 17 1.66 -3.91 -1.59
C ALA A 17 2.75 -3.81 -0.52
N LEU A 18 2.90 -4.81 0.35
CA LEU A 18 3.98 -4.86 1.35
C LEU A 18 5.38 -4.95 0.73
N ILE A 19 5.53 -5.62 -0.42
CA ILE A 19 6.79 -5.70 -1.16
C ILE A 19 7.07 -4.38 -1.92
N ALA A 20 6.05 -3.77 -2.50
CA ALA A 20 6.13 -2.46 -3.15
C ALA A 20 6.49 -1.34 -2.15
N LEU A 21 5.91 -1.34 -0.94
CA LEU A 21 6.24 -0.43 0.17
C LEU A 21 7.69 -0.58 0.67
N ARG A 22 8.40 -1.66 0.32
CA ARG A 22 9.86 -1.82 0.52
C ARG A 22 10.69 -1.25 -0.64
N GLY A 23 10.07 -0.60 -1.63
CA GLY A 23 10.71 0.03 -2.79
C GLY A 23 10.99 -0.90 -3.97
N LYS A 24 10.32 -2.07 -4.04
CA LYS A 24 10.47 -3.03 -5.15
C LYS A 24 9.53 -2.67 -6.30
N ARG A 25 10.06 -1.95 -7.30
CA ARG A 25 9.32 -1.46 -8.47
C ARG A 25 8.52 -2.53 -9.22
N TRP A 26 9.04 -3.76 -9.35
CA TRP A 26 8.30 -4.84 -10.02
C TRP A 26 7.01 -5.20 -9.30
N ALA A 27 7.00 -5.19 -7.95
CA ALA A 27 5.81 -5.52 -7.17
C ALA A 27 4.75 -4.41 -7.24
N TYR A 28 5.18 -3.15 -7.39
CA TYR A 28 4.27 -2.04 -7.68
C TYR A 28 3.61 -2.18 -9.06
N LEU A 29 4.39 -2.48 -10.10
CA LEU A 29 3.85 -2.72 -11.44
C LEU A 29 2.89 -3.91 -11.48
N VAL A 30 3.27 -5.04 -10.87
CA VAL A 30 2.40 -6.23 -10.78
C VAL A 30 1.14 -5.96 -9.93
N PHE A 31 1.23 -5.17 -8.86
CA PHE A 31 0.06 -4.74 -8.09
C PHE A 31 -0.92 -3.93 -8.95
N VAL A 32 -0.43 -2.91 -9.67
CA VAL A 32 -1.28 -2.07 -10.54
C VAL A 32 -1.90 -2.89 -11.66
N VAL A 33 -1.11 -3.74 -12.34
CA VAL A 33 -1.61 -4.58 -13.44
C VAL A 33 -2.64 -5.59 -12.95
N LEU A 34 -2.41 -6.29 -11.83
CA LEU A 34 -3.40 -7.23 -11.28
C LEU A 34 -4.65 -6.52 -10.74
N GLY A 35 -4.51 -5.32 -10.18
CA GLY A 35 -5.63 -4.49 -9.75
C GLY A 35 -6.53 -4.08 -10.92
N LEU A 36 -5.95 -3.64 -12.04
CA LEU A 36 -6.70 -3.27 -13.24
C LEU A 36 -7.28 -4.50 -13.98
N LEU A 37 -6.59 -5.63 -13.99
CA LEU A 37 -7.09 -6.89 -14.59
C LEU A 37 -8.19 -7.57 -13.78
N TYR A 38 -8.39 -7.21 -12.50
CA TYR A 38 -9.43 -7.76 -11.64
C TYR A 38 -10.84 -7.52 -12.21
N PHE A 39 -11.11 -6.30 -12.68
CA PHE A 39 -12.42 -5.90 -13.23
C PHE A 39 -12.84 -6.70 -14.47
N PRO A 40 -12.07 -6.75 -15.58
CA PRO A 40 -12.44 -7.57 -16.75
C PRO A 40 -12.42 -9.08 -16.44
N ALA A 41 -11.63 -9.53 -15.46
CA ALA A 41 -11.68 -10.93 -15.01
C ALA A 41 -12.98 -11.29 -14.27
N GLN A 42 -13.69 -10.33 -13.65
CA GLN A 42 -15.02 -10.57 -13.10
C GLN A 42 -16.10 -10.73 -14.18
N THR A 43 -15.96 -10.11 -15.34
CA THR A 43 -16.99 -10.09 -16.40
C THR A 43 -16.67 -10.97 -17.60
N HIS A 44 -15.74 -11.91 -17.45
CA HIS A 44 -15.28 -12.79 -18.52
C HIS A 44 -14.80 -12.02 -19.76
N PHE A 45 -14.12 -10.89 -19.54
CA PHE A 45 -13.53 -10.01 -20.57
C PHE A 45 -14.53 -9.43 -21.58
N ARG A 46 -15.83 -9.39 -21.24
CA ARG A 46 -16.84 -8.67 -22.03
C ARG A 46 -16.73 -7.17 -21.78
N VAL A 47 -16.14 -6.46 -22.75
CA VAL A 47 -15.95 -5.00 -22.71
C VAL A 47 -17.09 -4.32 -23.45
N HIS A 48 -17.70 -3.31 -22.82
CA HIS A 48 -18.66 -2.40 -23.46
C HIS A 48 -18.14 -0.96 -23.41
N ALA A 49 -18.47 -0.16 -24.43
CA ALA A 49 -18.07 1.25 -24.47
C ALA A 49 -18.79 2.05 -23.36
N PRO A 50 -18.08 2.66 -22.40
CA PRO A 50 -18.69 3.30 -21.24
C PRO A 50 -19.26 4.68 -21.62
N LYS A 51 -20.48 4.97 -21.16
CA LYS A 51 -21.06 6.33 -21.24
C LYS A 51 -20.65 7.13 -20.01
N CYS A 52 -19.52 7.84 -20.09
CA CYS A 52 -19.02 8.65 -18.98
C CYS A 52 -19.94 9.83 -18.66
N GLU A 53 -20.26 10.02 -17.37
CA GLU A 53 -21.09 11.12 -16.88
C GLU A 53 -20.22 12.36 -16.68
N GLN A 54 -20.28 13.31 -17.64
CA GLN A 54 -19.49 14.55 -17.65
C GLN A 54 -20.00 15.64 -16.68
N LEU A 55 -21.06 15.38 -15.91
CA LEU A 55 -21.64 16.34 -14.98
C LEU A 55 -20.66 16.64 -13.82
N LEU A 56 -20.33 17.92 -13.64
CA LEU A 56 -19.59 18.40 -12.48
C LEU A 56 -20.36 18.07 -11.19
N PRO A 57 -19.71 17.55 -10.15
CA PRO A 57 -20.39 17.16 -8.91
C PRO A 57 -21.01 18.37 -8.22
N THR A 58 -22.31 18.30 -7.95
CA THR A 58 -22.98 19.27 -7.07
C THR A 58 -22.48 19.12 -5.63
N MET A 59 -22.45 20.21 -4.87
CA MET A 59 -21.83 20.24 -3.53
C MET A 59 -22.40 19.19 -2.56
N GLN A 60 -23.70 18.88 -2.64
CA GLN A 60 -24.34 17.83 -1.85
C GLN A 60 -23.78 16.43 -2.17
N VAL A 61 -23.54 16.14 -3.46
CA VAL A 61 -22.97 14.86 -3.92
C VAL A 61 -21.48 14.77 -3.57
N LEU A 62 -20.76 15.89 -3.59
CA LEU A 62 -19.37 15.99 -3.12
C LEU A 62 -19.24 15.57 -1.65
N VAL A 63 -20.09 16.14 -0.77
CA VAL A 63 -20.12 15.81 0.67
C VAL A 63 -20.49 14.34 0.91
N LEU A 64 -21.46 13.80 0.16
CA LEU A 64 -21.85 12.39 0.30
C LEU A 64 -20.72 11.44 -0.14
N SER A 65 -20.00 11.77 -1.22
CA SER A 65 -18.86 10.98 -1.71
C SER A 65 -17.70 10.95 -0.70
N LEU A 66 -17.46 12.03 0.04
CA LEU A 66 -16.45 12.11 1.11
C LEU A 66 -16.75 11.21 2.33
N HIS A 67 -17.94 10.61 2.44
CA HIS A 67 -18.24 9.60 3.47
C HIS A 67 -17.78 8.19 3.08
N ASN A 68 -17.26 7.98 1.86
CA ASN A 68 -16.67 6.71 1.45
C ASN A 68 -15.24 6.53 2.01
N TYR A 69 -15.13 6.40 3.33
CA TYR A 69 -13.87 6.26 4.06
C TYR A 69 -13.02 5.06 3.59
N ALA A 70 -13.65 4.01 3.05
CA ALA A 70 -12.97 2.85 2.51
C ALA A 70 -12.14 3.17 1.25
N TYR A 71 -12.73 3.89 0.28
CA TYR A 71 -12.00 4.36 -0.90
C TYR A 71 -10.92 5.37 -0.52
N ILE A 72 -11.25 6.35 0.32
CA ILE A 72 -10.30 7.36 0.81
C ILE A 72 -9.06 6.69 1.45
N ALA A 73 -9.26 5.65 2.28
CA ALA A 73 -8.16 4.90 2.89
C ALA A 73 -7.35 4.07 1.87
N LEU A 74 -8.00 3.46 0.88
CA LEU A 74 -7.35 2.70 -0.18
C LEU A 74 -6.44 3.59 -1.04
N PHE A 75 -6.96 4.71 -1.54
CA PHE A 75 -6.20 5.65 -2.37
C PHE A 75 -5.15 6.45 -1.58
N ALA A 76 -5.38 6.72 -0.29
CA ALA A 76 -4.33 7.20 0.62
C ALA A 76 -3.16 6.19 0.73
N GLY A 77 -3.46 4.90 0.87
CA GLY A 77 -2.48 3.82 0.87
C GLY A 77 -1.72 3.70 -0.47
N PHE A 78 -2.45 3.82 -1.60
CA PHE A 78 -1.86 3.80 -2.94
C PHE A 78 -0.94 5.01 -3.18
N TYR A 79 -1.33 6.21 -2.74
CA TYR A 79 -0.49 7.41 -2.78
C TYR A 79 0.82 7.20 -2.02
N TRP A 80 0.75 6.68 -0.78
CA TRP A 80 1.94 6.39 0.01
C TRP A 80 2.85 5.36 -0.67
N MET A 81 2.27 4.30 -1.25
CA MET A 81 3.02 3.28 -1.99
C MET A 81 3.71 3.86 -3.25
N SER A 82 3.03 4.77 -3.95
CA SER A 82 3.55 5.49 -5.12
C SER A 82 4.68 6.45 -4.75
N TRP A 83 4.51 7.23 -3.68
CA TRP A 83 5.54 8.11 -3.09
C TRP A 83 6.83 7.36 -2.71
N VAL A 84 6.73 6.08 -2.34
CA VAL A 84 7.89 5.21 -2.09
C VAL A 84 8.61 4.78 -3.38
N GLN A 85 7.90 4.65 -4.53
CA GLN A 85 8.55 4.35 -5.82
C GLN A 85 9.27 5.57 -6.41
N PHE A 86 8.64 6.75 -6.33
CA PHE A 86 9.14 8.00 -6.92
C PHE A 86 10.26 8.69 -6.11
N ARG A 87 10.93 7.96 -5.20
CA ARG A 87 12.02 8.44 -4.33
C ARG A 87 13.24 9.11 -5.00
N ARG A 88 13.33 9.10 -6.34
CA ARG A 88 14.39 9.75 -7.14
C ARG A 88 13.91 10.95 -7.96
N ALA A 89 12.63 11.30 -7.93
CA ALA A 89 12.09 12.46 -8.64
C ALA A 89 11.94 13.64 -7.67
N ASP A 90 12.35 14.83 -8.07
CA ASP A 90 12.27 16.04 -7.23
C ASP A 90 10.83 16.36 -6.86
N ALA A 91 9.93 16.27 -7.84
CA ALA A 91 8.48 16.40 -7.68
C ALA A 91 7.77 15.10 -7.25
N ARG A 92 8.40 14.22 -6.44
CA ARG A 92 7.85 12.90 -6.05
C ARG A 92 6.40 12.91 -5.54
N GLY A 93 5.95 14.00 -4.92
CA GLY A 93 4.58 14.16 -4.42
C GLY A 93 3.57 14.40 -5.53
N VAL A 94 3.96 15.13 -6.58
CA VAL A 94 3.15 15.36 -7.79
C VAL A 94 3.07 14.05 -8.59
N TRP A 95 4.19 13.33 -8.75
CA TRP A 95 4.19 12.02 -9.41
C TRP A 95 3.37 10.97 -8.66
N ALA A 96 3.39 10.96 -7.32
CA ALA A 96 2.52 10.10 -6.53
C ALA A 96 1.03 10.48 -6.67
N LEU A 97 0.71 11.78 -6.70
CA LEU A 97 -0.67 12.27 -6.89
C LEU A 97 -1.19 11.89 -8.27
N LEU A 98 -0.42 12.19 -9.32
CA LEU A 98 -0.75 11.88 -10.72
C LEU A 98 -0.91 10.37 -10.93
N ALA A 99 -0.04 9.53 -10.34
CA ALA A 99 -0.21 8.08 -10.40
C ALA A 99 -1.48 7.60 -9.68
N THR A 100 -1.84 8.23 -8.55
CA THR A 100 -3.06 7.88 -7.79
C THR A 100 -4.31 8.26 -8.58
N LEU A 101 -4.38 9.47 -9.12
CA LEU A 101 -5.49 9.94 -9.95
C LEU A 101 -5.62 9.18 -11.27
N LEU A 102 -4.49 8.81 -11.90
CA LEU A 102 -4.49 7.98 -13.11
C LEU A 102 -5.03 6.57 -12.85
N VAL A 103 -4.64 5.94 -11.73
CA VAL A 103 -5.17 4.63 -11.35
C VAL A 103 -6.64 4.72 -10.95
N GLY A 104 -7.07 5.78 -10.25
CA GLY A 104 -8.48 6.06 -9.97
C GLY A 104 -9.32 6.17 -11.24
N ALA A 105 -8.90 7.01 -12.18
CA ALA A 105 -9.58 7.16 -13.47
C ALA A 105 -9.61 5.85 -14.28
N LEU A 106 -8.56 5.02 -14.22
CA LEU A 106 -8.54 3.70 -14.85
C LEU A 106 -9.46 2.68 -14.16
N VAL A 107 -9.66 2.79 -12.84
CA VAL A 107 -10.67 2.01 -12.09
C VAL A 107 -12.07 2.42 -12.47
N GLU A 108 -12.39 3.72 -12.47
CA GLU A 108 -13.69 4.26 -12.91
C GLU A 108 -14.05 3.84 -14.35
N ILE A 109 -13.09 3.91 -15.28
CA ILE A 109 -13.26 3.44 -16.65
C ILE A 109 -13.44 1.91 -16.68
N ALA A 110 -12.71 1.15 -15.86
CA ALA A 110 -12.85 -0.31 -15.78
C ALA A 110 -14.21 -0.74 -15.20
N GLU A 111 -14.72 -0.09 -14.15
CA GLU A 111 -16.05 -0.34 -13.59
C GLU A 111 -17.15 0.05 -14.58
N GLY A 112 -17.03 1.21 -15.25
CA GLY A 112 -17.94 1.64 -16.31
C GLY A 112 -17.97 0.71 -17.53
N MET A 113 -16.84 0.10 -17.91
CA MET A 113 -16.77 -0.92 -18.98
C MET A 113 -17.39 -2.27 -18.60
N THR A 114 -17.59 -2.55 -17.30
CA THR A 114 -17.91 -3.90 -16.79
C THR A 114 -19.28 -4.02 -16.12
N LEU A 115 -19.85 -2.96 -15.53
CA LEU A 115 -21.18 -3.00 -14.89
C LEU A 115 -22.36 -2.94 -15.90
N THR A 116 -22.53 -4.04 -16.64
CA THR A 116 -23.80 -4.52 -17.26
C THR A 116 -24.74 -3.44 -17.80
N GLY A 117 -24.23 -2.52 -18.62
CA GLY A 117 -25.02 -1.50 -19.32
C GLY A 117 -25.65 -0.42 -18.44
N ARG A 118 -25.34 -0.38 -17.14
CA ARG A 118 -25.83 0.65 -16.17
C ARG A 118 -24.70 1.40 -15.46
N GLY A 119 -23.45 0.94 -15.59
CA GLY A 119 -22.26 1.65 -15.14
C GLY A 119 -21.96 2.88 -15.99
N HIS A 120 -22.40 4.06 -15.55
CA HIS A 120 -21.76 5.31 -15.95
C HIS A 120 -20.42 5.42 -15.21
N CYS A 121 -19.31 5.60 -15.95
CA CYS A 121 -18.05 6.07 -15.35
C CYS A 121 -18.28 7.50 -14.85
N ARG A 122 -18.11 7.76 -13.54
CA ARG A 122 -18.51 9.05 -12.95
C ARG A 122 -17.31 9.85 -12.50
N VAL A 123 -17.13 11.05 -13.08
CA VAL A 123 -16.04 11.96 -12.70
C VAL A 123 -16.07 12.33 -11.20
N ARG A 124 -17.26 12.31 -10.58
CA ARG A 124 -17.46 12.56 -9.14
C ARG A 124 -16.90 11.47 -8.21
N ASP A 125 -16.78 10.22 -8.70
CA ASP A 125 -16.39 9.08 -7.87
C ASP A 125 -14.83 9.02 -7.78
N LEU A 126 -14.11 9.83 -8.60
CA LEU A 126 -12.69 10.22 -8.46
C LEU A 126 -12.41 11.20 -7.28
N VAL A 127 -13.44 11.76 -6.64
CA VAL A 127 -13.31 12.71 -5.51
C VAL A 127 -12.70 12.06 -4.26
N PRO A 128 -13.17 10.89 -3.76
CA PRO A 128 -12.52 10.19 -2.65
C PRO A 128 -11.06 9.80 -2.95
N ASP A 129 -10.70 9.54 -4.21
CA ASP A 129 -9.33 9.21 -4.61
C ASP A 129 -8.41 10.43 -4.43
N ALA A 130 -8.86 11.59 -4.90
CA ALA A 130 -8.19 12.87 -4.70
C ALA A 130 -8.11 13.23 -3.21
N ALA A 131 -9.19 13.04 -2.45
CA ALA A 131 -9.22 13.30 -1.00
C ALA A 131 -8.26 12.38 -0.23
N GLY A 132 -8.20 11.09 -0.56
CA GLY A 132 -7.26 10.12 0.01
C GLY A 132 -5.81 10.48 -0.31
N ALA A 133 -5.51 10.82 -1.56
CA ALA A 133 -4.18 11.25 -1.99
C ALA A 133 -3.71 12.53 -1.28
N LEU A 134 -4.58 13.55 -1.20
CA LEU A 134 -4.28 14.82 -0.53
C LEU A 134 -4.16 14.66 0.98
N GLY A 135 -5.01 13.86 1.62
CA GLY A 135 -4.91 13.51 3.04
C GLY A 135 -3.58 12.80 3.36
N ALA A 136 -3.19 11.81 2.54
CA ALA A 136 -1.90 11.14 2.68
C ALA A 136 -0.71 12.09 2.44
N ALA A 137 -0.81 13.00 1.48
CA ALA A 137 0.19 14.03 1.23
C ALA A 137 0.35 14.99 2.42
N LEU A 138 -0.76 15.44 3.02
CA LEU A 138 -0.78 16.30 4.20
C LEU A 138 -0.18 15.60 5.42
N LEU A 139 -0.56 14.36 5.69
CA LEU A 139 0.01 13.54 6.76
C LEU A 139 1.52 13.34 6.59
N LEU A 140 1.98 13.07 5.36
CA LEU A 140 3.41 12.98 5.04
C LEU A 140 4.13 14.33 5.17
N ALA A 141 3.49 15.45 4.83
CA ALA A 141 4.04 16.79 5.00
C ALA A 141 4.23 17.13 6.49
N VAL A 142 3.17 16.99 7.29
CA VAL A 142 3.17 17.22 8.76
C VAL A 142 4.18 16.29 9.44
N TRP A 143 4.20 15.00 9.11
CA TRP A 143 5.20 14.07 9.62
C TRP A 143 6.62 14.46 9.21
N SER A 144 6.84 14.94 7.97
CA SER A 144 8.15 15.43 7.55
C SER A 144 8.58 16.68 8.31
N TRP A 145 7.64 17.55 8.68
CA TRP A 145 7.88 18.77 9.45
C TRP A 145 8.23 18.42 10.91
N LEU A 146 7.43 17.59 11.59
CA LEU A 146 7.72 17.05 12.93
C LEU A 146 9.04 16.25 12.99
N ARG A 147 9.47 15.66 11.88
CA ARG A 147 10.75 14.93 11.75
C ARG A 147 11.95 15.83 11.46
N ARG A 148 11.78 17.08 11.02
CA ARG A 148 12.87 18.05 10.88
C ARG A 148 13.28 18.48 12.29
N LYS A 149 14.55 18.22 12.66
CA LYS A 149 15.11 18.83 13.87
C LYS A 149 15.05 20.36 13.72
N PRO A 150 14.63 21.11 14.75
CA PRO A 150 14.60 22.56 14.68
C PRO A 150 16.01 23.13 14.46
N ALA A 151 16.10 24.21 13.69
CA ALA A 151 17.35 24.69 13.10
C ALA A 151 18.39 25.20 14.12
N TYR A 152 17.98 25.52 15.36
CA TYR A 152 18.85 26.10 16.38
C TYR A 152 20.07 25.23 16.74
N VAL A 153 20.03 23.90 16.51
CA VAL A 153 21.15 22.98 16.77
C VAL A 153 22.26 23.04 15.68
N ARG A 154 22.18 23.97 14.72
CA ARG A 154 23.19 24.11 13.64
C ARG A 154 24.12 25.31 13.75
N LEU A 155 23.97 26.16 14.76
CA LEU A 155 24.73 27.42 14.91
C LEU A 155 26.01 27.34 15.76
N VAL A 156 26.48 26.14 16.12
CA VAL A 156 27.85 25.95 16.65
C VAL A 156 28.59 24.87 15.86
N ARG A 157 29.12 25.28 14.70
CA ARG A 157 30.30 24.65 14.10
C ARG A 157 31.38 25.74 14.06
N PRO A 158 32.38 25.70 14.96
CA PRO A 158 33.50 26.64 14.88
C PRO A 158 34.09 26.58 13.47
N HIS A 159 34.27 27.73 12.83
CA HIS A 159 35.11 27.80 11.65
C HIS A 159 36.53 27.48 12.13
N ALA A 160 37.03 26.30 11.78
CA ALA A 160 38.46 26.05 11.86
C ALA A 160 39.12 27.10 10.94
N ALA A 161 39.96 27.95 11.52
CA ALA A 161 40.63 29.00 10.77
C ALA A 161 41.34 28.39 9.55
N ALA A 162 41.24 29.05 8.40
CA ALA A 162 41.86 28.56 7.18
C ALA A 162 43.38 28.52 7.38
N ALA A 163 43.94 27.31 7.51
CA ALA A 163 45.38 27.12 7.54
C ALA A 163 45.97 27.71 6.24
N PRO A 164 47.08 28.47 6.29
CA PRO A 164 47.74 28.98 5.10
C PRO A 164 48.01 27.85 4.11
N ARG A 165 47.81 28.12 2.81
CA ARG A 165 48.14 27.16 1.75
C ARG A 165 49.63 26.80 1.85
N ALA A 166 49.93 25.53 2.09
CA ALA A 166 51.28 25.02 1.90
C ALA A 166 51.73 25.30 0.45
N ALA A 167 52.98 25.73 0.29
CA ALA A 167 53.53 26.09 -1.02
C ALA A 167 53.50 24.90 -2.00
N ALA A 168 53.35 25.20 -3.28
CA ALA A 168 53.44 24.18 -4.33
C ALA A 168 54.87 23.57 -4.34
N PRO A 169 55.02 22.25 -4.54
CA PRO A 169 56.32 21.64 -4.70
C PRO A 169 57.00 22.18 -5.97
N THR A 170 58.20 22.73 -5.83
CA THR A 170 58.99 23.21 -6.96
C THR A 170 59.35 22.06 -7.91
N SER A 171 59.27 22.35 -9.21
CA SER A 171 59.66 21.43 -10.27
C SER A 171 61.15 21.09 -10.16
N ARG A 172 61.47 19.85 -9.75
CA ARG A 172 62.83 19.33 -9.85
C ARG A 172 63.20 19.17 -11.33
N ALA A 173 64.33 19.76 -11.72
CA ALA A 173 64.87 19.63 -13.06
C ALA A 173 65.15 18.15 -13.40
N ALA A 174 64.91 17.77 -14.65
CA ALA A 174 65.27 16.46 -15.15
C ALA A 174 66.79 16.36 -15.36
N VAL A 175 67.41 15.37 -14.72
CA VAL A 175 68.82 15.01 -14.95
C VAL A 175 68.84 13.75 -15.82
N PRO A 176 69.49 13.76 -17.00
CA PRO A 176 69.55 12.57 -17.85
C PRO A 176 70.47 11.51 -17.24
N PRO A 177 70.17 10.20 -17.41
CA PRO A 177 70.98 9.13 -16.85
C PRO A 177 72.33 9.01 -17.59
N ARG A 178 73.42 8.83 -16.84
CA ARG A 178 74.72 8.39 -17.40
C ARG A 178 74.61 6.94 -17.85
N GLY A 179 75.17 6.64 -19.03
CA GLY A 179 75.17 5.29 -19.58
C GLY A 179 76.05 4.31 -18.78
N VAL A 180 75.68 3.03 -18.82
CA VAL A 180 76.42 1.90 -18.23
C VAL A 180 76.81 0.95 -19.37
N PRO A 181 78.07 0.51 -19.47
CA PRO A 181 78.50 -0.41 -20.54
C PRO A 181 77.97 -1.84 -20.32
N PRO A 182 77.78 -2.63 -21.39
CA PRO A 182 77.19 -3.97 -21.31
C PRO A 182 78.18 -5.05 -20.81
N PRO A 183 77.70 -6.10 -20.12
CA PRO A 183 78.53 -7.24 -19.72
C PRO A 183 78.69 -8.28 -20.85
N PRO A 184 79.81 -9.03 -20.89
CA PRO A 184 80.03 -10.11 -21.86
C PRO A 184 79.25 -11.41 -21.51
N PRO A 185 79.01 -12.31 -22.48
CA PRO A 185 78.19 -13.51 -22.31
C PRO A 185 78.89 -14.65 -21.55
N ARG A 186 78.11 -15.65 -21.09
CA ARG A 186 78.59 -16.85 -20.39
C ARG A 186 78.11 -18.17 -21.04
N GLY A 187 79.07 -19.07 -21.23
CA GLY A 187 78.92 -20.49 -21.63
C GLY A 187 80.30 -21.00 -22.05
N LEU A 188 80.72 -22.26 -21.83
CA LEU A 188 80.15 -23.43 -21.15
C LEU A 188 81.31 -24.18 -20.40
N PRO A 189 81.05 -25.22 -19.57
CA PRO A 189 82.04 -25.68 -18.59
C PRO A 189 82.89 -26.92 -18.97
N GLY A 190 84.09 -27.00 -18.36
CA GLY A 190 84.70 -28.25 -17.88
C GLY A 190 86.00 -28.75 -18.55
N LEU A 191 87.01 -29.09 -17.72
CA LEU A 191 87.98 -30.22 -17.87
C LEU A 191 89.03 -30.28 -16.71
N TYR A 192 89.23 -31.48 -16.10
CA TYR A 192 90.42 -32.04 -15.37
C TYR A 192 91.30 -31.14 -14.46
N VAL A 193 91.41 -31.23 -13.11
CA VAL A 193 91.72 -32.33 -12.12
C VAL A 193 93.07 -33.04 -12.38
N PRO A 194 93.99 -33.35 -11.39
CA PRO A 194 94.15 -33.04 -9.93
C PRO A 194 95.41 -32.12 -9.68
N PRO A 195 96.39 -32.26 -8.73
CA PRO A 195 96.55 -32.90 -7.38
C PRO A 195 97.22 -32.03 -6.23
N PRO A 196 97.33 -32.53 -4.96
CA PRO A 196 98.17 -32.03 -3.83
C PRO A 196 99.61 -32.65 -3.82
N PRO A 197 100.56 -32.48 -2.83
CA PRO A 197 100.58 -31.89 -1.45
C PRO A 197 101.66 -30.75 -1.31
N PRO A 198 102.46 -30.43 -0.22
CA PRO A 198 102.62 -30.88 1.21
C PRO A 198 102.61 -29.70 2.28
N PRO A 199 103.05 -29.86 3.57
CA PRO A 199 102.92 -28.84 4.65
C PRO A 199 104.25 -28.22 5.19
N ASP A 200 104.18 -27.24 6.13
CA ASP A 200 104.92 -27.24 7.44
C ASP A 200 104.72 -26.01 8.38
N PHE A 201 105.22 -26.17 9.63
CA PHE A 201 105.21 -25.39 10.91
C PHE A 201 105.46 -23.84 10.86
N SER A 202 104.83 -22.95 11.68
CA SER A 202 104.91 -22.66 13.17
C SER A 202 106.10 -21.75 13.59
N PRO A 203 106.25 -21.14 14.82
CA PRO A 203 105.36 -20.99 16.00
C PRO A 203 105.36 -19.62 16.79
N GLY A 204 104.33 -19.38 17.64
CA GLY A 204 104.39 -18.63 18.94
C GLY A 204 104.54 -17.07 18.97
N PRO A 205 104.56 -16.41 20.17
CA PRO A 205 104.22 -16.87 21.54
C PRO A 205 103.20 -15.97 22.32
N SER A 206 103.00 -16.23 23.62
CA SER A 206 102.26 -15.43 24.63
C SER A 206 103.22 -15.03 25.78
N PRO A 207 102.83 -14.56 27.00
CA PRO A 207 101.64 -13.83 27.52
C PRO A 207 102.08 -12.57 28.36
N VAL A 208 101.44 -12.29 29.51
CA VAL A 208 101.83 -11.44 30.70
C VAL A 208 101.09 -10.11 30.92
N THR A 209 100.68 -9.90 32.18
CA THR A 209 100.14 -8.66 32.79
C THR A 209 101.08 -8.15 33.90
N PRO A 210 100.97 -6.86 34.30
CA PRO A 210 100.89 -6.57 35.74
C PRO A 210 99.85 -5.49 36.10
N ALA A 211 99.75 -5.16 37.40
CA ALA A 211 98.86 -4.16 37.99
C ALA A 211 99.65 -3.08 38.78
N ALA A 212 99.01 -2.43 39.76
CA ALA A 212 99.45 -1.25 40.57
C ALA A 212 99.10 0.12 39.93
N ASP A 213 98.72 1.19 40.67
CA ASP A 213 98.77 1.40 42.14
C ASP A 213 97.59 2.18 42.77
N ILE A 214 97.42 1.91 44.06
CA ILE A 214 96.83 2.63 45.23
C ILE A 214 95.99 3.94 45.05
N ALA A 215 94.76 3.89 45.60
CA ALA A 215 94.00 4.85 46.47
C ALA A 215 94.37 6.37 46.55
N PRO A 216 93.39 7.31 46.68
CA PRO A 216 92.51 7.36 47.86
C PRO A 216 91.02 7.67 47.60
N THR A 217 90.24 7.71 48.68
CA THR A 217 88.78 7.93 48.71
C THR A 217 88.34 9.35 48.37
N HIS A 218 87.20 9.47 47.67
CA HIS A 218 86.39 10.70 47.69
C HIS A 218 84.90 10.39 47.54
N GLU A 219 84.05 11.01 48.36
CA GLU A 219 82.59 10.98 48.18
C GLU A 219 82.20 11.84 46.96
N VAL A 220 81.26 11.35 46.15
CA VAL A 220 80.62 12.13 45.07
C VAL A 220 79.12 11.79 45.02
N ALA A 221 78.29 12.83 44.89
CA ALA A 221 76.84 12.80 45.06
C ALA A 221 76.06 11.91 44.05
N PRO A 222 74.82 11.47 44.40
CA PRO A 222 73.97 10.68 43.51
C PRO A 222 73.55 11.45 42.25
N ARG A 223 73.76 10.82 41.09
CA ARG A 223 73.59 11.41 39.75
C ARG A 223 72.12 11.52 39.34
N GLU A 224 71.54 12.72 39.40
CA GLU A 224 70.10 13.02 39.20
C GLU A 224 69.50 12.55 37.85
N GLY A 225 70.34 12.34 36.82
CA GLY A 225 69.89 12.04 35.45
C GLY A 225 69.03 10.77 35.26
N ARG A 226 68.93 9.88 36.27
CA ARG A 226 68.15 8.63 36.14
C ARG A 226 66.64 8.81 36.36
N ALA A 227 66.21 9.84 37.08
CA ALA A 227 64.78 10.07 37.37
C ALA A 227 64.02 10.58 36.14
N GLY A 228 64.58 11.57 35.42
CA GLY A 228 63.93 12.21 34.27
C GLY A 228 63.56 11.24 33.14
N GLY A 229 64.46 10.30 32.80
CA GLY A 229 64.20 9.29 31.77
C GLY A 229 63.05 8.34 32.13
N ALA A 230 62.95 7.92 33.40
CA ALA A 230 61.86 7.07 33.87
C ALA A 230 60.51 7.80 33.88
N ILE A 231 60.50 9.10 34.19
CA ILE A 231 59.30 9.95 34.14
C ILE A 231 58.84 10.15 32.69
N ALA A 232 59.75 10.47 31.77
CA ALA A 232 59.45 10.64 30.35
C ALA A 232 58.88 9.36 29.71
N ALA A 233 59.49 8.19 30.00
CA ALA A 233 58.98 6.91 29.52
C ALA A 233 57.57 6.60 30.03
N ARG A 234 57.29 6.87 31.32
CA ARG A 234 55.94 6.72 31.90
C ARG A 234 54.92 7.67 31.25
N GLN A 235 55.30 8.92 30.99
CA GLN A 235 54.42 9.89 30.32
C GLN A 235 54.09 9.49 28.87
N ALA A 236 55.05 8.97 28.11
CA ALA A 236 54.81 8.46 26.75
C ALA A 236 53.81 7.29 26.73
N VAL A 237 53.97 6.32 27.63
CA VAL A 237 53.04 5.19 27.80
C VAL A 237 51.64 5.67 28.18
N VAL A 238 51.53 6.63 29.10
CA VAL A 238 50.24 7.22 29.52
C VAL A 238 49.54 7.94 28.35
N GLN A 239 50.26 8.73 27.55
CA GLN A 239 49.67 9.39 26.37
C GLN A 239 49.20 8.37 25.32
N GLN A 240 49.97 7.30 25.08
CA GLN A 240 49.58 6.23 24.15
C GLN A 240 48.31 5.50 24.63
N LEU A 241 48.21 5.21 25.93
CA LEU A 241 47.01 4.65 26.56
C LEU A 241 45.79 5.58 26.45
N GLN A 242 45.96 6.89 26.69
CA GLN A 242 44.90 7.88 26.52
C GLN A 242 44.42 7.99 25.07
N ALA A 243 45.33 7.93 24.09
CA ALA A 243 44.99 7.93 22.66
C ALA A 243 44.18 6.67 22.26
N ILE A 244 44.56 5.50 22.76
CA ILE A 244 43.84 4.22 22.55
C ILE A 244 42.45 4.28 23.19
N LEU A 245 42.34 4.74 24.44
CA LEU A 245 41.06 4.93 25.13
C LEU A 245 40.16 5.95 24.43
N GLY A 246 40.73 7.02 23.85
CA GLY A 246 40.02 7.99 23.02
C GLY A 246 39.40 7.35 21.77
N ARG A 247 40.18 6.55 21.03
CA ARG A 247 39.71 5.80 19.85
C ARG A 247 38.61 4.78 20.21
N LEU A 248 38.77 4.04 21.30
CA LEU A 248 37.75 3.11 21.82
C LEU A 248 36.46 3.83 22.22
N ARG A 249 36.54 4.96 22.94
CA ARG A 249 35.38 5.78 23.30
C ARG A 249 34.68 6.39 22.07
N ALA A 250 35.42 6.72 21.01
CA ALA A 250 34.85 7.19 19.76
C ALA A 250 34.10 6.07 19.02
N MET A 251 34.67 4.86 18.93
CA MET A 251 33.99 3.69 18.33
C MET A 251 32.77 3.26 19.13
N SER A 252 32.86 3.16 20.46
CA SER A 252 31.74 2.73 21.30
C SER A 252 30.56 3.73 21.24
N ARG A 253 30.83 5.04 21.19
CA ARG A 253 29.80 6.08 20.96
C ARG A 253 29.13 5.94 19.59
N ARG A 254 29.89 5.67 18.51
CA ARG A 254 29.34 5.43 17.16
C ARG A 254 28.46 4.16 17.13
N LEU A 255 28.92 3.07 17.73
CA LEU A 255 28.19 1.81 17.82
C LEU A 255 26.90 1.97 18.65
N TRP A 256 26.96 2.66 19.79
CA TRP A 256 25.77 3.00 20.59
C TRP A 256 24.78 3.87 19.83
N ALA A 257 25.23 4.85 19.06
CA ALA A 257 24.35 5.68 18.24
C ALA A 257 23.63 4.85 17.16
N PHE A 258 24.34 3.93 16.50
CA PHE A 258 23.77 3.00 15.53
C PHE A 258 22.74 2.05 16.17
N ILE A 259 23.08 1.40 17.29
CA ILE A 259 22.18 0.49 18.02
C ILE A 259 20.94 1.24 18.53
N ARG A 260 21.10 2.44 19.11
CA ARG A 260 20.00 3.28 19.62
C ARG A 260 19.10 3.79 18.47
N GLY A 261 19.66 4.07 17.30
CA GLY A 261 18.91 4.39 16.09
C GLY A 261 18.13 3.18 15.53
N ARG A 262 18.76 2.00 15.48
CA ARG A 262 18.14 0.75 15.01
C ARG A 262 17.03 0.27 15.95
N ARG A 263 17.23 0.36 17.28
CA ARG A 263 16.15 0.16 18.27
C ARG A 263 15.03 1.18 18.12
N ARG A 264 15.31 2.48 17.95
CA ARG A 264 14.24 3.49 17.71
C ARG A 264 13.43 3.23 16.43
N THR A 265 14.05 2.76 15.36
CA THR A 265 13.32 2.41 14.12
C THR A 265 12.46 1.15 14.28
N ILE A 266 12.94 0.14 15.01
CA ILE A 266 12.15 -1.06 15.33
C ILE A 266 10.97 -0.70 16.26
N VAL A 267 11.20 0.07 17.33
CA VAL A 267 10.15 0.49 18.27
C VAL A 267 9.09 1.37 17.58
N VAL A 268 9.49 2.36 16.77
CA VAL A 268 8.51 3.18 16.03
C VAL A 268 7.77 2.37 14.95
N GLY A 269 8.44 1.41 14.32
CA GLY A 269 7.78 0.47 13.38
C GLY A 269 6.76 -0.43 14.08
N GLY A 270 7.12 -0.98 15.25
CA GLY A 270 6.23 -1.79 16.09
C GLY A 270 5.04 -1.00 16.62
N ILE A 271 5.24 0.24 17.07
CA ILE A 271 4.16 1.14 17.49
C ILE A 271 3.23 1.46 16.32
N LEU A 272 3.76 1.76 15.12
CA LEU A 272 2.93 1.99 13.93
C LEU A 272 2.11 0.74 13.56
N LEU A 273 2.72 -0.44 13.59
CA LEU A 273 2.04 -1.69 13.26
C LEU A 273 1.01 -2.07 14.33
N ALA A 274 1.29 -1.79 15.61
CA ALA A 274 0.34 -1.94 16.72
C ALA A 274 -0.81 -0.93 16.64
N VAL A 275 -0.58 0.33 16.26
CA VAL A 275 -1.63 1.34 16.08
C VAL A 275 -2.52 1.01 14.86
N VAL A 276 -1.94 0.58 13.75
CA VAL A 276 -2.70 0.11 12.57
C VAL A 276 -3.48 -1.17 12.88
N GLY A 277 -2.86 -2.12 13.60
CA GLY A 277 -3.51 -3.36 14.05
C GLY A 277 -4.65 -3.10 15.03
N ALA A 278 -4.42 -2.25 16.05
CA ALA A 278 -5.45 -1.83 16.99
C ALA A 278 -6.56 -1.04 16.31
N GLY A 279 -6.24 -0.14 15.38
CA GLY A 279 -7.23 0.58 14.57
C GLY A 279 -8.10 -0.37 13.75
N ALA A 280 -7.49 -1.37 13.07
CA ALA A 280 -8.23 -2.39 12.35
C ALA A 280 -9.11 -3.26 13.27
N VAL A 281 -8.60 -3.65 14.45
CA VAL A 281 -9.37 -4.41 15.44
C VAL A 281 -10.52 -3.59 16.02
N VAL A 282 -10.33 -2.30 16.29
CA VAL A 282 -11.40 -1.38 16.73
C VAL A 282 -12.45 -1.23 15.63
N ILE A 283 -12.05 -0.97 14.39
CA ILE A 283 -12.99 -0.87 13.25
C ILE A 283 -13.78 -2.17 13.04
N LEU A 284 -13.15 -3.34 13.24
CA LEU A 284 -13.80 -4.66 13.18
C LEU A 284 -14.59 -5.04 14.46
N ARG A 285 -14.58 -4.19 15.50
CA ARG A 285 -15.27 -4.41 16.78
C ARG A 285 -16.26 -3.30 17.16
N LEU A 286 -16.27 -2.18 16.44
CA LEU A 286 -17.31 -1.16 16.56
C LEU A 286 -18.67 -1.78 16.21
N PRO A 287 -19.66 -1.78 17.12
CA PRO A 287 -21.04 -2.06 16.76
C PRO A 287 -21.53 -1.04 15.73
N ALA A 288 -22.54 -1.41 14.94
CA ALA A 288 -23.26 -0.42 14.16
C ALA A 288 -23.83 0.65 15.13
N PRO A 289 -23.68 1.95 14.84
CA PRO A 289 -24.03 3.00 15.80
C PRO A 289 -25.52 2.96 16.12
N ALA A 290 -25.83 2.71 17.39
CA ALA A 290 -27.18 2.90 17.92
C ALA A 290 -27.57 4.39 17.84
N PRO A 291 -28.86 4.73 17.67
CA PRO A 291 -29.30 6.12 17.60
C PRO A 291 -28.93 6.87 18.87
N VAL A 292 -28.26 8.03 18.71
CA VAL A 292 -27.81 8.85 19.83
C VAL A 292 -29.01 9.56 20.46
N VAL A 293 -29.30 9.24 21.72
CA VAL A 293 -30.21 10.02 22.56
C VAL A 293 -29.41 11.16 23.18
N THR A 294 -29.57 12.37 22.66
CA THR A 294 -28.97 13.59 23.23
C THR A 294 -29.81 14.10 24.39
N GLN A 295 -29.22 14.17 25.59
CA GLN A 295 -29.76 15.00 26.68
C GLN A 295 -29.40 16.49 26.46
N PRO A 296 -30.14 17.44 27.06
CA PRO A 296 -30.26 18.78 26.49
C PRO A 296 -29.08 19.70 26.78
N THR A 297 -28.76 20.54 25.80
CA THR A 297 -28.07 21.82 26.01
C THR A 297 -28.66 22.81 25.00
N GLU A 298 -29.31 23.84 25.53
CA GLU A 298 -29.75 25.10 24.89
C GLU A 298 -30.33 25.00 23.45
N ALA A 299 -31.66 25.09 23.36
CA ALA A 299 -32.40 24.73 22.14
C ALA A 299 -32.16 25.68 20.94
N PRO A 300 -31.72 25.16 19.77
CA PRO A 300 -31.89 25.84 18.49
C PRO A 300 -33.38 25.95 18.12
N PRO A 301 -33.76 26.83 17.18
CA PRO A 301 -35.13 26.86 16.65
C PRO A 301 -35.51 25.50 16.04
N PRO A 302 -36.79 25.09 16.11
CA PRO A 302 -37.20 23.74 15.75
C PRO A 302 -36.91 23.41 14.28
N GLU A 303 -36.12 22.36 14.06
CA GLU A 303 -35.93 21.82 12.71
C GLU A 303 -37.26 21.29 12.14
N PRO A 304 -37.52 21.42 10.82
CA PRO A 304 -38.66 20.79 10.19
C PRO A 304 -38.66 19.27 10.47
N PRO A 305 -39.84 18.65 10.68
CA PRO A 305 -39.91 17.22 10.93
C PRO A 305 -39.25 16.45 9.77
N PRO A 306 -38.48 15.37 10.07
CA PRO A 306 -37.76 14.63 9.03
C PRO A 306 -38.74 14.12 7.97
N PRO A 307 -38.41 14.22 6.68
CA PRO A 307 -39.31 13.80 5.62
C PRO A 307 -39.66 12.32 5.80
N PRO A 308 -40.93 11.92 5.60
CA PRO A 308 -41.39 10.57 5.93
C PRO A 308 -40.56 9.52 5.17
N PRO A 309 -40.23 8.38 5.81
CA PRO A 309 -39.47 7.33 5.17
C PRO A 309 -40.21 6.87 3.90
N ARG A 310 -39.52 6.93 2.75
CA ARG A 310 -40.11 6.52 1.49
C ARG A 310 -40.50 5.03 1.57
N PRO A 311 -41.71 4.65 1.13
CA PRO A 311 -42.15 3.26 1.19
C PRO A 311 -41.16 2.34 0.47
N LEU A 312 -41.03 1.11 0.97
CA LEU A 312 -40.23 0.08 0.32
C LEU A 312 -40.94 -0.42 -0.94
N GLN A 313 -40.18 -0.77 -1.97
CA GLN A 313 -40.73 -1.27 -3.23
C GLN A 313 -41.59 -2.54 -3.01
N SER A 314 -41.18 -3.40 -2.07
CA SER A 314 -41.91 -4.60 -1.59
C SER A 314 -43.20 -4.32 -0.80
N GLU A 315 -43.44 -3.07 -0.43
CA GLU A 315 -44.57 -2.61 0.41
C GLU A 315 -45.44 -1.58 -0.34
N ALA A 316 -45.10 -1.29 -1.59
CA ALA A 316 -45.81 -0.35 -2.45
C ALA A 316 -47.12 -0.93 -2.98
N GLU A 317 -48.22 -0.22 -2.73
CA GLU A 317 -49.47 -0.39 -3.48
C GLU A 317 -49.26 0.02 -4.94
N GLY A 318 -49.86 -0.71 -5.87
CA GLY A 318 -49.64 -0.54 -7.31
C GLY A 318 -49.16 -1.81 -7.99
N TYR A 319 -48.90 -1.72 -9.30
CA TYR A 319 -48.68 -2.89 -10.16
C TYR A 319 -47.37 -2.82 -10.94
N TYR A 320 -46.92 -4.00 -11.37
CA TYR A 320 -45.66 -4.26 -12.03
C TYR A 320 -45.91 -4.76 -13.45
N GLU A 321 -45.66 -3.94 -14.48
CA GLU A 321 -45.71 -4.37 -15.89
C GLU A 321 -44.36 -4.97 -16.32
N PRO A 322 -44.35 -6.09 -17.06
CA PRO A 322 -43.12 -6.67 -17.61
C PRO A 322 -42.62 -5.92 -18.85
N SER A 323 -41.30 -5.92 -19.03
CA SER A 323 -40.59 -5.43 -20.22
C SER A 323 -41.06 -6.08 -21.52
N TYR A 324 -41.39 -7.38 -21.47
CA TYR A 324 -41.84 -8.15 -22.61
C TYR A 324 -43.21 -8.78 -22.36
N LYS A 325 -44.12 -8.62 -23.32
CA LYS A 325 -45.52 -9.05 -23.20
C LYS A 325 -45.70 -10.43 -23.86
N PHE A 326 -45.43 -11.47 -23.08
CA PHE A 326 -45.55 -12.87 -23.49
C PHE A 326 -46.97 -13.44 -23.32
N THR A 327 -47.25 -14.54 -24.01
CA THR A 327 -48.56 -15.22 -24.03
C THR A 327 -48.39 -16.71 -23.76
N VAL A 328 -49.25 -17.30 -22.92
CA VAL A 328 -49.31 -18.75 -22.64
C VAL A 328 -50.78 -19.17 -22.73
N SER A 329 -51.10 -20.22 -23.48
CA SER A 329 -52.47 -20.76 -23.63
C SER A 329 -53.53 -19.67 -23.92
N ASP A 330 -53.29 -18.91 -24.99
CA ASP A 330 -54.07 -17.73 -25.45
C ASP A 330 -54.23 -16.57 -24.45
N ARG A 331 -53.52 -16.61 -23.32
CA ARG A 331 -53.55 -15.59 -22.28
C ARG A 331 -52.24 -14.80 -22.26
N ARG A 332 -52.31 -13.50 -22.54
CA ARG A 332 -51.17 -12.59 -22.44
C ARG A 332 -50.98 -12.19 -20.99
N PHE A 333 -49.79 -12.38 -20.42
CA PHE A 333 -49.48 -11.83 -19.10
C PHE A 333 -49.41 -10.30 -19.21
N THR A 334 -50.06 -9.57 -18.30
CA THR A 334 -50.11 -8.09 -18.36
C THR A 334 -49.51 -7.39 -17.15
N ARG A 335 -49.86 -7.80 -15.92
CA ARG A 335 -49.34 -7.18 -14.70
C ARG A 335 -49.18 -8.18 -13.55
N LEU A 336 -48.28 -7.85 -12.63
CA LEU A 336 -48.12 -8.46 -11.32
C LEU A 336 -48.49 -7.42 -10.25
N THR A 337 -49.26 -7.80 -9.24
CA THR A 337 -49.58 -6.98 -8.07
C THR A 337 -48.98 -7.64 -6.83
N LEU A 338 -48.42 -6.86 -5.91
CA LEU A 338 -47.83 -7.35 -4.66
C LEU A 338 -48.58 -6.91 -3.41
N ARG A 339 -49.33 -5.79 -3.49
CA ARG A 339 -50.07 -5.17 -2.40
C ARG A 339 -51.40 -4.59 -2.94
N PRO A 340 -52.51 -4.65 -2.19
CA PRO A 340 -52.63 -5.20 -0.84
C PRO A 340 -52.44 -6.73 -0.79
N GLU A 341 -52.96 -7.44 -1.79
CA GLU A 341 -52.82 -8.89 -1.96
C GLU A 341 -51.93 -9.23 -3.18
N PRO A 342 -51.20 -10.36 -3.16
CA PRO A 342 -50.36 -10.79 -4.26
C PRO A 342 -51.17 -11.54 -5.33
N PHE A 343 -51.23 -11.01 -6.54
CA PHE A 343 -51.91 -11.64 -7.67
C PHE A 343 -51.24 -11.31 -9.01
N VAL A 344 -51.48 -12.15 -10.01
CA VAL A 344 -51.09 -11.90 -11.42
C VAL A 344 -52.33 -11.70 -12.28
N THR A 345 -52.26 -10.76 -13.22
CA THR A 345 -53.32 -10.52 -14.21
C THR A 345 -52.88 -11.01 -15.58
N PHE A 346 -53.76 -11.79 -16.20
CA PHE A 346 -53.71 -12.16 -17.60
C PHE A 346 -54.79 -11.41 -18.39
N ALA A 347 -54.59 -11.27 -19.69
CA ALA A 347 -55.60 -10.75 -20.62
C ALA A 347 -55.90 -11.77 -21.73
N ARG A 348 -57.20 -11.99 -21.98
CA ARG A 348 -57.71 -12.80 -23.10
C ARG A 348 -58.84 -12.04 -23.78
N THR A 349 -58.78 -11.82 -25.09
CA THR A 349 -59.89 -11.21 -25.87
C THR A 349 -60.51 -9.94 -25.25
N GLY A 350 -59.71 -9.12 -24.57
CA GLY A 350 -60.16 -7.90 -23.87
C GLY A 350 -60.53 -8.06 -22.39
N THR A 351 -60.86 -9.27 -21.90
CA THR A 351 -61.13 -9.51 -20.47
C THR A 351 -59.83 -9.65 -19.67
N ARG A 352 -59.81 -9.10 -18.44
CA ARG A 352 -58.74 -9.30 -17.45
C ARG A 352 -59.12 -10.51 -16.57
N ASP A 353 -58.26 -11.53 -16.55
CA ASP A 353 -58.32 -12.69 -15.65
C ASP A 353 -57.31 -12.45 -14.52
N GLU A 354 -57.76 -12.37 -13.26
CA GLU A 354 -56.88 -12.19 -12.09
C GLU A 354 -56.76 -13.48 -11.27
N VAL A 355 -55.54 -13.79 -10.84
CA VAL A 355 -55.14 -15.06 -10.20
C VAL A 355 -54.32 -14.77 -8.96
N GLY A 356 -54.89 -15.05 -7.78
CA GLY A 356 -54.20 -14.91 -6.50
C GLY A 356 -53.02 -15.87 -6.35
N CYS A 357 -52.02 -15.45 -5.58
CA CYS A 357 -50.80 -16.22 -5.33
C CYS A 357 -50.83 -16.85 -3.94
N ALA A 358 -51.14 -18.16 -3.88
CA ALA A 358 -51.36 -18.92 -2.65
C ALA A 358 -50.11 -18.99 -1.74
N ASP A 359 -48.93 -19.28 -2.30
CA ASP A 359 -47.66 -19.06 -1.61
C ASP A 359 -47.06 -17.72 -2.06
N ALA A 360 -46.97 -16.74 -1.16
CA ALA A 360 -46.33 -15.46 -1.41
C ALA A 360 -45.31 -15.12 -0.32
N ARG A 361 -44.03 -14.98 -0.71
CA ARG A 361 -42.92 -14.63 0.17
C ARG A 361 -42.27 -13.35 -0.36
N ILE A 362 -42.72 -12.21 0.17
CA ILE A 362 -42.30 -10.87 -0.23
C ILE A 362 -41.38 -10.30 0.84
N SER A 363 -40.23 -9.73 0.43
CA SER A 363 -39.25 -9.11 1.33
C SER A 363 -38.59 -7.88 0.67
N PRO A 364 -37.92 -6.99 1.44
CA PRO A 364 -37.23 -5.80 0.91
C PRO A 364 -36.06 -6.05 -0.07
N ALA A 365 -35.74 -7.31 -0.38
CA ALA A 365 -34.66 -7.69 -1.29
C ALA A 365 -35.11 -8.68 -2.37
N ALA A 366 -36.05 -9.58 -2.06
CA ALA A 366 -36.49 -10.64 -2.94
C ALA A 366 -38.00 -10.93 -2.81
N VAL A 367 -38.56 -11.49 -3.88
CA VAL A 367 -39.94 -11.94 -3.98
C VAL A 367 -39.97 -13.36 -4.57
N HIS A 368 -40.75 -14.24 -3.96
CA HIS A 368 -41.10 -15.56 -4.49
C HIS A 368 -42.62 -15.70 -4.42
N LEU A 369 -43.28 -15.97 -5.55
CA LEU A 369 -44.72 -16.16 -5.66
C LEU A 369 -45.04 -17.45 -6.39
N ARG A 370 -46.11 -18.11 -5.97
CA ARG A 370 -46.75 -19.24 -6.64
C ARG A 370 -48.24 -18.96 -6.78
N CYS A 371 -48.72 -18.87 -8.00
CA CYS A 371 -50.09 -18.48 -8.32
C CYS A 371 -50.70 -19.58 -9.20
N GLU A 372 -51.76 -20.23 -8.72
CA GLU A 372 -52.32 -21.44 -9.34
C GLU A 372 -53.64 -21.09 -10.04
N PHE A 373 -53.65 -21.23 -11.36
CA PHE A 373 -54.80 -20.89 -12.18
C PHE A 373 -55.60 -22.16 -12.49
N GLU A 374 -56.33 -22.65 -11.49
CA GLU A 374 -57.10 -23.91 -11.55
C GLU A 374 -58.00 -24.01 -12.80
N ARG A 375 -58.71 -22.92 -13.14
CA ARG A 375 -59.56 -22.77 -14.34
C ARG A 375 -58.85 -22.99 -15.68
N VAL A 376 -57.52 -23.10 -15.68
CA VAL A 376 -56.65 -23.21 -16.87
C VAL A 376 -55.65 -24.37 -16.74
N GLY A 377 -55.49 -24.96 -15.54
CA GLY A 377 -54.52 -26.02 -15.29
C GLY A 377 -53.04 -25.58 -15.41
N ILE A 378 -52.74 -24.31 -15.08
CA ILE A 378 -51.37 -23.78 -15.07
C ILE A 378 -50.98 -23.23 -13.69
N MET A 379 -49.72 -23.43 -13.32
CA MET A 379 -49.08 -22.79 -12.17
C MET A 379 -48.06 -21.76 -12.67
N VAL A 380 -48.07 -20.58 -12.06
CA VAL A 380 -47.14 -19.48 -12.32
C VAL A 380 -46.22 -19.33 -11.12
N THR A 381 -44.92 -19.48 -11.32
CA THR A 381 -43.89 -19.23 -10.30
C THR A 381 -43.06 -18.02 -10.69
N ILE A 382 -42.95 -17.03 -9.81
CA ILE A 382 -42.18 -15.79 -10.04
C ILE A 382 -41.13 -15.66 -8.95
N GLU A 383 -39.84 -15.73 -9.34
CA GLU A 383 -38.71 -15.61 -8.41
C GLU A 383 -37.83 -14.41 -8.78
N GLY A 384 -37.80 -13.37 -7.95
CA GLY A 384 -37.17 -12.10 -8.31
C GLY A 384 -36.51 -11.34 -7.17
N GLN A 385 -35.82 -10.27 -7.56
CA GLN A 385 -35.06 -9.38 -6.67
C GLN A 385 -35.32 -7.91 -7.03
N PHE A 386 -35.40 -7.07 -6.00
CA PHE A 386 -35.62 -5.63 -6.12
C PHE A 386 -34.27 -4.89 -6.21
N PRO A 387 -33.89 -4.25 -7.34
CA PRO A 387 -32.66 -3.46 -7.43
C PRO A 387 -32.75 -2.12 -6.71
N SER A 388 -33.96 -1.57 -6.57
CA SER A 388 -34.26 -0.42 -5.71
C SER A 388 -34.99 -0.90 -4.47
N ARG A 389 -34.54 -0.46 -3.29
CA ARG A 389 -35.25 -0.73 -2.03
C ARG A 389 -36.45 0.20 -1.81
N SER A 390 -36.31 1.46 -2.21
CA SER A 390 -37.38 2.47 -2.12
C SER A 390 -38.19 2.53 -3.41
N VAL A 391 -39.46 2.90 -3.27
CA VAL A 391 -40.39 3.14 -4.39
C VAL A 391 -39.84 4.18 -5.37
N THR A 392 -39.97 3.87 -6.67
CA THR A 392 -39.66 4.79 -7.77
C THR A 392 -40.56 4.51 -8.98
N SER A 393 -41.29 5.53 -9.44
CA SER A 393 -42.07 5.52 -10.69
C SER A 393 -41.24 5.87 -11.94
N ARG A 394 -39.90 5.91 -11.82
CA ARG A 394 -39.01 6.19 -12.96
C ARG A 394 -39.02 5.02 -13.95
N LEU A 395 -39.75 5.21 -15.06
CA LEU A 395 -39.84 4.29 -16.20
C LEU A 395 -38.46 3.96 -16.83
N ASP A 396 -37.43 4.76 -16.55
CA ASP A 396 -36.05 4.54 -17.04
C ASP A 396 -35.36 3.30 -16.44
N ALA A 397 -35.89 2.72 -15.36
CA ALA A 397 -35.25 1.61 -14.65
C ALA A 397 -36.25 0.57 -14.12
N PRO A 398 -36.08 -0.73 -14.42
CA PRO A 398 -36.92 -1.78 -13.85
C PRO A 398 -36.60 -1.98 -12.36
N VAL A 399 -37.65 -1.98 -11.54
CA VAL A 399 -37.59 -2.01 -10.07
C VAL A 399 -37.69 -3.42 -9.49
N LEU A 400 -37.99 -4.41 -10.32
CA LEU A 400 -37.99 -5.83 -10.01
C LEU A 400 -37.42 -6.58 -11.22
N ASN A 401 -36.48 -7.51 -11.02
CA ASN A 401 -36.08 -8.46 -12.05
C ASN A 401 -36.42 -9.87 -11.53
N ALA A 402 -37.17 -10.65 -12.31
CA ALA A 402 -37.64 -11.96 -11.88
C ALA A 402 -37.52 -13.01 -12.99
N VAL A 403 -37.32 -14.27 -12.59
CA VAL A 403 -37.56 -15.42 -13.46
C VAL A 403 -39.03 -15.80 -13.34
N VAL A 404 -39.76 -15.67 -14.44
CA VAL A 404 -41.14 -16.16 -14.56
C VAL A 404 -41.07 -17.56 -15.16
N THR A 405 -41.65 -18.53 -14.45
CA THR A 405 -41.80 -19.91 -14.92
C THR A 405 -43.30 -20.24 -14.92
N VAL A 406 -43.82 -20.77 -16.01
CA VAL A 406 -45.20 -21.26 -16.11
C VAL A 406 -45.16 -22.74 -16.43
N THR A 407 -45.80 -23.55 -15.59
CA THR A 407 -45.94 -25.01 -15.79
C THR A 407 -47.41 -25.39 -15.93
N ASN A 408 -47.69 -26.55 -16.52
CA ASN A 408 -49.01 -27.16 -16.42
C ASN A 408 -49.16 -27.97 -15.10
N THR A 409 -50.33 -28.58 -14.89
CA THR A 409 -50.64 -29.48 -13.77
C THR A 409 -49.75 -30.73 -13.67
N ARG A 410 -48.99 -31.07 -14.73
CA ARG A 410 -48.02 -32.19 -14.74
C ARG A 410 -46.60 -31.74 -14.35
N GLY A 411 -46.40 -30.44 -14.12
CA GLY A 411 -45.07 -29.84 -13.87
C GLY A 411 -44.25 -29.60 -15.14
N GLU A 412 -44.80 -29.86 -16.33
CA GLU A 412 -44.12 -29.59 -17.60
C GLU A 412 -44.02 -28.07 -17.81
N THR A 413 -42.83 -27.56 -18.12
CA THR A 413 -42.58 -26.12 -18.30
C THR A 413 -43.09 -25.64 -19.65
N LEU A 414 -44.15 -24.82 -19.64
CA LEU A 414 -44.74 -24.19 -20.83
C LEU A 414 -43.99 -22.91 -21.24
N PHE A 415 -43.48 -22.17 -20.26
CA PHE A 415 -42.72 -20.93 -20.48
C PHE A 415 -41.72 -20.71 -19.36
N ARG A 416 -40.52 -20.22 -19.69
CA ARG A 416 -39.53 -19.79 -18.69
C ARG A 416 -38.63 -18.68 -19.24
N ALA A 417 -38.73 -17.49 -18.66
CA ALA A 417 -37.92 -16.34 -19.05
C ALA A 417 -37.44 -15.55 -17.83
N ARG A 418 -36.41 -14.71 -18.00
CA ARG A 418 -36.05 -13.67 -17.04
C ARG A 418 -36.60 -12.34 -17.54
N GLU A 419 -37.61 -11.84 -16.85
CA GLU A 419 -38.25 -10.56 -17.14
C GLU A 419 -37.77 -9.46 -16.19
N SER A 420 -37.91 -8.22 -16.66
CA SER A 420 -37.69 -7.02 -15.87
C SER A 420 -39.00 -6.24 -15.77
N PHE A 421 -39.31 -5.68 -14.61
CA PHE A 421 -40.62 -5.12 -14.32
C PHE A 421 -40.53 -3.67 -13.87
N TYR A 422 -41.45 -2.85 -14.36
CA TYR A 422 -41.60 -1.44 -14.03
C TYR A 422 -42.81 -1.27 -13.12
N TRP A 423 -42.68 -0.44 -12.07
CA TRP A 423 -43.78 -0.20 -11.12
C TRP A 423 -44.55 1.06 -11.48
N HIS A 424 -45.86 0.93 -11.42
CA HIS A 424 -46.85 1.97 -11.65
C HIS A 424 -47.69 2.13 -10.38
N THR A 425 -48.14 3.37 -10.13
CA THR A 425 -49.17 3.64 -9.13
C THR A 425 -50.45 2.84 -9.44
N PRO A 426 -51.34 2.62 -8.46
CA PRO A 426 -52.68 2.07 -8.72
C PRO A 426 -53.42 2.79 -9.86
N ASP A 427 -54.26 2.03 -10.57
CA ASP A 427 -55.23 2.52 -11.59
C ASP A 427 -56.27 3.46 -10.95
#